data_AF-A0A7V7K1P5-F1
#
_entry.id   AF-A0A7V7K1P5-F1
#
_cell.length_a   1.000
_cell.length_b   1.000
_cell.length_c   1.000
_cell.angle_alpha   90.00
_cell.angle_beta   90.00
_cell.angle_gamma   90.00
#
_symmetry.space_group_name_H-M   'P 1'
#
loop_
_entity.id
_entity.type
_entity.pdbx_description
1 polymer ?
#
loop_
_entity_poly.entity_id
_entity_poly.type
_entity_poly.pdbx_seq_one_letter_code
_entity_poly.pdbx_strand_id
1 'polypeptide(L)'
;FARLCFDGVEAPEEEGTPWDFTPCLFLKNNCCTIYPVRPFMCRAFVSTGNCAEQGVAEVAPFMLMANTVFMQLIEHLDQGRPWGNLLDVLALQLAGSTDQSHEQNRLAMSRPLPGFLIPPEEEEDLQPIFKALENRLVQGKSIVAWIEAAHKKIIEKP
;
A
#
# COMPACT_ATOMS: atom_id res chain seq x y z
N PHE A 1 -5.83 -6.78 5.68
CA PHE A 1 -6.86 -7.12 4.69
C PHE A 1 -6.61 -8.49 4.05
N ALA A 2 -5.50 -8.70 3.33
CA ALA A 2 -5.25 -9.95 2.58
C ALA A 2 -5.48 -11.25 3.37
N ARG A 3 -4.98 -11.33 4.61
CA ARG A 3 -5.20 -12.48 5.49
C ARG A 3 -6.68 -12.78 5.76
N LEU A 4 -7.49 -11.75 6.01
CA LEU A 4 -8.93 -11.92 6.26
C LEU A 4 -9.61 -12.53 5.02
N CYS A 5 -9.25 -12.05 3.81
CA CYS A 5 -9.76 -12.62 2.57
C CYS A 5 -9.38 -14.11 2.40
N PHE A 6 -8.12 -14.48 2.66
CA PHE A 6 -7.68 -15.88 2.61
C PHE A 6 -8.35 -16.76 3.67
N ASP A 7 -8.64 -16.19 4.84
CA ASP A 7 -9.30 -16.89 5.93
C ASP A 7 -10.83 -16.94 5.73
N GLY A 8 -11.38 -16.35 4.66
CA GLY A 8 -12.81 -16.28 4.40
C GLY A 8 -13.58 -15.42 5.40
N VAL A 9 -12.88 -14.49 6.07
CA VAL A 9 -13.44 -13.59 7.08
C VAL A 9 -13.71 -12.24 6.43
N GLU A 10 -14.95 -11.78 6.49
CA GLU A 10 -15.33 -10.44 6.05
C GLU A 10 -14.54 -9.39 6.86
N ALA A 11 -13.97 -8.40 6.18
CA ALA A 11 -13.32 -7.30 6.88
C ALA A 11 -14.39 -6.52 7.67
N PRO A 12 -14.07 -6.03 8.88
CA PRO A 12 -15.00 -5.16 9.60
C PRO A 12 -15.34 -3.96 8.72
N GLU A 13 -16.62 -3.59 8.68
CA GLU A 13 -17.05 -2.38 7.98
C GLU A 13 -16.26 -1.19 8.54
N GLU A 14 -15.52 -0.49 7.66
CA GLU A 14 -14.95 0.78 8.03
C GLU A 14 -16.13 1.72 8.32
N GLU A 15 -16.29 2.15 9.58
CA GLU A 15 -17.26 3.19 9.93
C GLU A 15 -16.99 4.38 9.00
N GLY A 16 -17.94 4.62 8.10
CA GLY A 16 -17.77 5.52 6.97
C GLY A 16 -17.39 6.91 7.45
N THR A 17 -16.10 7.21 7.46
CA THR A 17 -15.66 8.59 7.56
C THR A 17 -16.25 9.31 6.35
N PRO A 18 -16.95 10.44 6.54
CA PRO A 18 -17.49 11.20 5.43
C PRO A 18 -16.37 11.49 4.43
N TRP A 19 -16.65 11.33 3.14
CA TRP A 19 -15.69 11.64 2.09
C TRP A 19 -15.16 13.07 2.29
N ASP A 20 -13.87 13.17 2.60
CA ASP A 20 -13.19 14.46 2.74
C ASP A 20 -12.61 14.86 1.38
N PHE A 21 -13.28 15.80 0.72
CA PHE A 21 -12.85 16.37 -0.56
C PHE A 21 -11.84 17.51 -0.40
N THR A 22 -11.34 17.76 0.81
CA THR A 22 -10.29 18.75 1.05
C THR A 22 -9.05 18.39 0.21
N PRO A 23 -8.50 19.33 -0.56
CA PRO A 23 -7.27 19.08 -1.31
C PRO A 23 -6.14 18.64 -0.39
N CYS A 24 -5.28 17.74 -0.89
CA CYS A 24 -4.11 17.28 -0.17
C CYS A 24 -3.28 18.49 0.35
N LEU A 25 -2.92 18.47 1.64
CA LEU A 25 -2.15 19.54 2.31
C LEU A 25 -0.77 19.80 1.66
N PHE A 26 -0.25 18.86 0.87
CA PHE A 26 1.01 18.99 0.15
C PHE A 26 0.84 19.54 -1.27
N LEU A 27 -0.37 19.89 -1.71
CA LEU A 27 -0.62 20.40 -3.05
C LEU A 27 -0.34 21.91 -3.13
N LYS A 28 0.51 22.32 -4.09
CA LYS A 28 0.74 23.72 -4.44
C LYS A 28 0.69 23.87 -5.95
N ASN A 29 -0.17 24.74 -6.46
CA ASN A 29 -0.39 24.93 -7.91
C ASN A 29 -0.63 23.60 -8.64
N ASN A 30 -1.48 22.73 -8.10
CA ASN A 30 -1.77 21.39 -8.62
C ASN A 30 -0.58 20.42 -8.70
N CYS A 31 0.54 20.75 -8.07
CA CYS A 31 1.72 19.89 -7.96
C CYS A 31 1.97 19.54 -6.49
N CYS A 32 2.16 18.25 -6.17
CA CYS A 32 2.50 17.90 -4.78
C CYS A 32 3.97 18.20 -4.49
N THR A 33 4.19 18.97 -3.42
CA THR A 33 5.48 19.53 -3.01
C THR A 33 6.44 18.49 -2.46
N ILE A 34 5.93 17.33 -2.04
CA ILE A 34 6.70 16.22 -1.50
C ILE A 34 6.86 15.07 -2.51
N TYR A 35 6.78 15.34 -3.83
CA TYR A 35 6.87 14.31 -4.87
C TYR A 35 7.98 13.26 -4.66
N PRO A 36 9.24 13.63 -4.29
CA PRO A 36 10.32 12.65 -4.11
C PRO A 36 10.05 11.61 -3.02
N VAL A 37 9.27 11.97 -2.00
CA VAL A 37 8.90 11.11 -0.85
C VAL A 37 7.41 10.78 -0.83
N ARG A 38 6.69 11.05 -1.92
CA ARG A 38 5.27 10.77 -2.05
C ARG A 38 5.03 9.26 -1.88
N PRO A 39 4.03 8.84 -1.08
CA PRO A 39 3.69 7.42 -0.92
C PRO A 39 3.45 6.73 -2.25
N PHE A 40 3.75 5.43 -2.31
CA PHE A 40 3.61 4.64 -3.52
C PHE A 40 2.20 4.74 -4.12
N MET A 41 1.15 4.56 -3.32
CA MET A 41 -0.23 4.59 -3.81
C MET A 41 -0.58 5.91 -4.51
N CYS A 42 -0.15 7.06 -3.96
CA CYS A 42 -0.37 8.37 -4.59
C CYS A 42 0.47 8.59 -5.87
N ARG A 43 1.52 7.80 -6.12
CA ARG A 43 2.31 7.83 -7.37
C ARG A 43 1.76 6.87 -8.42
N ALA A 44 1.22 5.74 -7.97
CA ALA A 44 0.75 4.66 -8.81
C ALA A 44 -0.71 4.82 -9.24
N PHE A 45 -1.43 5.77 -8.64
CA PHE A 45 -2.80 6.12 -9.02
C PHE A 45 -2.79 6.91 -10.34
N VAL A 46 -3.28 6.27 -11.40
CA VAL A 46 -3.29 6.81 -12.77
C VAL A 46 -4.71 6.67 -13.32
N SER A 47 -5.20 7.74 -13.94
CA SER A 47 -6.48 7.74 -14.66
C SER A 47 -6.25 7.46 -16.14
N THR A 48 -7.15 6.70 -16.76
CA THR A 48 -7.21 6.48 -18.22
C THR A 48 -7.79 7.69 -18.96
N GLY A 49 -8.53 8.56 -18.27
CA GLY A 49 -9.14 9.78 -18.79
C GLY A 49 -8.69 11.06 -18.08
N ASN A 50 -9.08 12.22 -18.63
CA ASN A 50 -8.81 13.52 -18.03
C ASN A 50 -9.72 13.78 -16.83
N CYS A 51 -9.18 13.65 -15.62
CA CYS A 51 -9.93 13.84 -14.37
C CYS A 51 -10.55 15.24 -14.25
N ALA A 52 -9.95 16.27 -14.86
CA ALA A 52 -10.48 17.64 -14.78
C ALA A 52 -11.79 17.81 -15.57
N GLU A 53 -11.99 17.00 -16.62
CA GLU A 53 -13.21 17.02 -17.43
C GLU A 53 -14.28 16.10 -16.84
N GLN A 54 -13.88 14.92 -16.36
CA GLN A 54 -14.80 13.89 -15.88
C GLN A 54 -15.17 14.05 -14.39
N GLY A 55 -14.42 14.84 -13.63
CA GLY A 55 -14.62 15.02 -12.18
C GLY A 55 -14.22 13.81 -11.33
N VAL A 56 -13.81 12.71 -11.96
CA VAL A 56 -13.40 11.45 -11.33
C VAL A 56 -12.18 10.89 -12.06
N ALA A 57 -11.43 10.04 -11.36
CA ALA A 57 -10.38 9.24 -11.98
C ALA A 57 -10.96 7.89 -12.42
N GLU A 58 -10.68 7.51 -13.66
CA GLU A 58 -11.04 6.20 -14.19
C GLU A 58 -9.80 5.31 -14.19
N VAL A 59 -9.78 4.26 -13.37
CA VAL A 59 -8.59 3.40 -13.22
C VAL A 59 -8.80 2.10 -13.99
N ALA A 60 -7.87 1.76 -14.87
CA ALA A 60 -7.91 0.49 -15.58
C ALA A 60 -7.82 -0.71 -14.60
N PRO A 61 -8.60 -1.78 -14.77
CA PRO A 61 -8.58 -2.95 -13.87
C PRO A 61 -7.17 -3.52 -13.64
N PHE A 62 -6.40 -3.70 -14.72
CA PHE A 62 -5.01 -4.13 -14.65
C PHE A 62 -4.14 -3.24 -13.74
N MET A 63 -4.30 -1.91 -13.81
CA MET A 63 -3.55 -0.98 -12.97
C MET A 63 -3.93 -1.10 -11.51
N LEU A 64 -5.21 -1.32 -11.20
CA LEU A 64 -5.66 -1.58 -9.84
C LEU A 64 -4.99 -2.84 -9.28
N MET A 65 -4.93 -3.91 -10.06
CA MET A 65 -4.32 -5.17 -9.63
C MET A 65 -2.80 -5.09 -9.47
N ALA A 66 -2.12 -4.49 -10.45
CA ALA A 66 -0.70 -4.23 -10.35
C ALA A 66 -0.38 -3.43 -9.07
N ASN A 67 -1.15 -2.38 -8.81
CA ASN A 67 -1.00 -1.57 -7.60
C ASN A 67 -1.25 -2.36 -6.32
N THR A 68 -2.25 -3.24 -6.30
CA THR A 68 -2.51 -4.16 -5.18
C THR A 68 -1.31 -5.07 -4.92
N VAL A 69 -0.72 -5.69 -5.96
CA VAL A 69 0.49 -6.53 -5.84
C VAL A 69 1.64 -5.75 -5.22
N PHE A 70 1.92 -4.54 -5.71
CA PHE A 70 3.00 -3.71 -5.16
C PHE A 70 2.71 -3.28 -3.72
N MET A 71 1.47 -2.92 -3.39
CA MET A 71 1.08 -2.54 -2.03
C MET A 71 1.22 -3.72 -1.06
N GLN A 72 0.82 -4.93 -1.48
CA GLN A 72 1.01 -6.18 -0.73
C GLN A 72 2.49 -6.50 -0.49
N LEU A 73 3.35 -6.27 -1.47
CA LEU A 73 4.81 -6.40 -1.30
C LEU A 73 5.39 -5.35 -0.37
N ILE A 74 4.94 -4.10 -0.46
CA ILE A 74 5.41 -3.03 0.43
C ILE A 74 4.98 -3.31 1.87
N GLU A 75 3.72 -3.72 2.10
CA GLU A 75 3.22 -4.15 3.41
C GLU A 75 4.09 -5.28 3.97
N HIS A 76 4.43 -6.27 3.14
CA HIS A 76 5.34 -7.34 3.53
C HIS A 76 6.75 -6.83 3.86
N LEU A 77 7.33 -5.92 3.08
CA LEU A 77 8.69 -5.45 3.34
C LEU A 77 8.76 -4.51 4.55
N ASP A 78 7.66 -3.82 4.88
CA ASP A 78 7.55 -2.84 5.97
C ASP A 78 6.91 -3.41 7.24
N GLN A 79 6.94 -4.74 7.39
CA GLN A 79 6.37 -5.48 8.52
C GLN A 79 6.67 -4.87 9.90
N GLY A 80 5.66 -4.84 10.76
CA GLY A 80 5.77 -4.35 12.14
C GLY A 80 5.78 -2.83 12.27
N ARG A 81 5.37 -2.10 11.23
CA ARG A 81 5.23 -0.64 11.23
C ARG A 81 3.78 -0.22 10.93
N PRO A 82 3.35 0.98 11.36
CA PRO A 82 2.04 1.52 11.04
C PRO A 82 1.83 1.73 9.53
N TRP A 83 0.63 1.40 9.04
CA TRP A 83 0.24 1.38 7.65
C TRP A 83 -1.15 1.99 7.46
N GLY A 84 -1.32 2.89 6.49
CA GLY A 84 -2.62 3.51 6.22
C GLY A 84 -2.47 4.85 5.51
N ASN A 85 -3.43 5.75 5.76
CA ASN A 85 -3.43 7.10 5.21
C ASN A 85 -2.15 7.85 5.62
N LEU A 86 -1.55 8.59 4.68
CA LEU A 86 -0.33 9.36 4.90
C LEU A 86 -0.46 10.32 6.09
N LEU A 87 -1.58 11.04 6.20
CA LEU A 87 -1.77 12.04 7.25
C LEU A 87 -1.85 11.40 8.64
N ASP A 88 -2.49 10.24 8.74
CA ASP A 88 -2.58 9.49 9.99
C ASP A 88 -1.19 8.97 10.41
N VAL A 89 -0.39 8.44 9.46
CA VAL A 89 0.99 8.01 9.73
C VAL A 89 1.86 9.18 10.18
N LEU A 90 1.74 10.35 9.53
CA LEU A 90 2.49 11.54 9.90
C LEU A 90 2.07 12.10 11.26
N ALA A 91 0.77 12.10 11.56
CA ALA A 91 0.25 12.53 12.86
C ALA A 91 0.84 11.68 13.99
N LEU A 92 0.87 10.36 13.80
CA LEU A 92 1.50 9.43 14.75
C LEU A 92 3.00 9.73 14.93
N GLN A 93 3.74 9.97 13.84
CA GLN A 93 5.16 10.30 13.91
C GLN A 93 5.43 11.62 14.64
N LEU A 94 4.59 12.64 14.41
CA LEU A 94 4.69 13.95 15.05
C LEU A 94 4.37 13.91 16.55
N ALA A 95 3.42 13.06 16.95
CA ALA A 95 3.05 12.90 18.36
C ALA A 95 4.18 12.30 19.22
N GLY A 96 5.19 11.65 18.60
CA GLY A 96 6.32 11.04 19.31
C GLY A 96 5.96 9.82 20.16
N SER A 97 4.67 9.44 20.19
CA SER A 97 4.16 8.30 20.93
C SER A 97 4.12 7.06 20.03
N THR A 98 4.83 6.02 20.44
CA THR A 98 4.53 4.63 20.05
C THR A 98 3.40 4.05 20.91
N ASP A 99 2.74 4.90 21.70
CA ASP A 99 1.77 4.48 22.71
C ASP A 99 0.55 3.85 22.03
N GLN A 100 0.22 2.67 22.52
CA GLN A 100 -0.54 1.63 21.83
C GLN A 100 -2.05 1.89 21.80
N SER A 101 -2.50 3.14 21.63
CA SER A 101 -3.90 3.38 21.22
C SER A 101 -4.03 3.23 19.70
N HIS A 102 -3.52 2.13 19.14
CA HIS A 102 -3.82 1.68 17.77
C HIS A 102 -5.34 1.57 17.55
N GLU A 103 -6.11 1.44 18.63
CA GLU A 103 -7.56 1.39 18.68
C GLU A 103 -8.25 2.76 18.50
N GLN A 104 -7.50 3.86 18.42
CA GLN A 104 -8.03 5.15 17.95
C GLN A 104 -7.84 5.31 16.42
N ASN A 105 -8.13 4.21 15.71
CA ASN A 105 -9.09 4.11 14.60
C ASN A 105 -8.76 4.49 13.15
N ARG A 106 -7.50 4.53 12.66
CA ARG A 106 -7.25 4.64 11.19
C ARG A 106 -6.01 3.96 10.61
N LEU A 107 -5.15 3.38 11.44
CA LEU A 107 -3.90 2.75 10.98
C LEU A 107 -3.92 1.25 11.26
N ALA A 108 -3.60 0.48 10.25
CA ALA A 108 -3.26 -0.93 10.38
C ALA A 108 -1.77 -1.08 10.74
N MET A 109 -1.37 -2.30 11.10
CA MET A 109 0.04 -2.67 11.17
C MET A 109 0.39 -3.48 9.93
N SER A 110 1.49 -3.12 9.27
CA SER A 110 2.08 -3.91 8.18
C SER A 110 2.38 -5.33 8.64
N ARG A 111 1.89 -6.32 7.90
CA ARG A 111 1.97 -7.74 8.25
C ARG A 111 2.56 -8.56 7.11
N PRO A 112 3.09 -9.77 7.41
CA PRO A 112 3.53 -10.67 6.37
C PRO A 112 2.37 -11.01 5.43
N LEU A 113 2.60 -10.81 4.14
CA LEU A 113 1.72 -11.26 3.06
C LEU A 113 1.51 -12.78 3.12
N PRO A 114 0.26 -13.28 3.28
CA PRO A 114 -0.05 -14.72 3.23
C PRO A 114 -0.11 -15.29 1.81
N GLY A 115 -0.21 -14.42 0.81
CA GLY A 115 -0.38 -14.73 -0.61
C GLY A 115 -0.84 -13.47 -1.35
N PHE A 116 -0.70 -13.45 -2.67
CA PHE A 116 -1.22 -12.33 -3.47
C PHE A 116 -2.73 -12.45 -3.65
N LEU A 117 -3.44 -11.33 -3.54
CA LEU A 117 -4.87 -11.29 -3.84
C LEU A 117 -5.04 -10.99 -5.32
N ILE A 118 -4.98 -12.03 -6.13
CA ILE A 118 -5.12 -11.95 -7.58
C ILE A 118 -6.24 -12.90 -8.00
N PRO A 119 -7.28 -12.39 -8.68
CA PRO A 119 -8.28 -13.23 -9.33
C PRO A 119 -7.63 -14.14 -10.39
N PRO A 120 -8.04 -15.42 -10.51
CA PRO A 120 -7.47 -16.34 -11.49
C PRO A 120 -7.47 -15.82 -12.93
N GLU A 121 -8.49 -15.07 -13.31
CA GLU A 121 -8.63 -14.44 -14.63
C GLU A 121 -7.57 -13.37 -14.94
N GLU A 122 -6.93 -12.79 -13.92
CA GLU A 122 -5.94 -11.71 -14.05
C GLU A 122 -4.50 -12.21 -13.80
N GLU A 123 -4.30 -13.49 -13.48
CA GLU A 123 -2.97 -14.07 -13.22
C GLU A 123 -2.05 -13.98 -14.44
N GLU A 124 -2.57 -14.24 -15.64
CA GLU A 124 -1.78 -14.22 -16.88
C GLU A 124 -1.29 -12.80 -17.20
N ASP A 125 -2.16 -11.81 -17.03
CA ASP A 125 -1.86 -10.39 -17.28
C ASP A 125 -0.77 -9.86 -16.35
N LEU A 126 -0.69 -10.39 -15.12
CA LEU A 126 0.30 -9.98 -14.12
C LEU A 126 1.65 -10.72 -14.21
N GLN A 127 1.76 -11.81 -14.98
CA GLN A 127 3.01 -12.55 -15.15
C GLN A 127 4.21 -11.67 -15.55
N PRO A 128 4.08 -10.69 -16.48
CA PRO A 128 5.18 -9.82 -16.83
C PRO A 128 5.70 -9.00 -15.63
N ILE A 129 4.81 -8.60 -14.72
CA ILE A 129 5.18 -7.85 -13.51
C ILE A 129 5.99 -8.74 -12.56
N PHE A 130 5.52 -9.97 -12.30
CA PHE A 130 6.23 -10.92 -11.45
C PHE A 130 7.61 -11.24 -12.00
N LYS A 131 7.70 -11.54 -13.30
CA LYS A 131 8.98 -11.78 -13.96
C LYS A 131 9.91 -10.56 -13.88
N ALA A 132 9.38 -9.35 -14.03
CA ALA A 132 10.18 -8.13 -13.89
C ALA A 132 10.70 -7.96 -12.45
N LEU A 133 9.86 -8.25 -11.44
CA LEU A 133 10.23 -8.19 -10.03
C LEU A 133 11.33 -9.21 -9.67
N GLU A 134 11.19 -10.44 -10.11
CA GLU A 134 12.15 -11.52 -9.86
C GLU A 134 13.53 -11.22 -10.46
N ASN A 135 13.56 -10.66 -11.67
CA ASN A 135 14.80 -10.33 -12.37
C ASN A 135 15.44 -9.02 -11.90
N ARG A 136 14.73 -8.19 -11.12
CA ARG A 136 15.26 -6.90 -10.67
C ARG A 136 16.10 -7.06 -9.40
N LEU A 137 17.35 -6.63 -9.49
CA LEU A 137 18.23 -6.53 -8.33
C LEU A 137 18.16 -5.13 -7.74
N VAL A 138 17.96 -5.05 -6.43
CA VAL A 138 18.03 -3.82 -5.63
C VAL A 138 19.13 -3.98 -4.61
N GLN A 139 20.17 -3.15 -4.70
CA GLN A 139 21.39 -3.25 -3.88
C GLN A 139 22.01 -4.67 -3.93
N GLY A 140 22.02 -5.28 -5.12
CA GLY A 140 22.58 -6.61 -5.36
C GLY A 140 21.74 -7.79 -4.87
N LYS A 141 20.52 -7.56 -4.35
CA LYS A 141 19.61 -8.61 -3.87
C LYS A 141 18.36 -8.68 -4.73
N SER A 142 17.86 -9.90 -4.95
CA SER A 142 16.55 -10.13 -5.57
C SER A 142 15.42 -9.82 -4.60
N ILE A 143 14.19 -9.70 -5.11
CA ILE A 143 13.01 -9.51 -4.26
C ILE A 143 12.81 -10.66 -3.27
N VAL A 144 13.08 -11.91 -3.68
CA VAL A 144 13.00 -13.10 -2.81
C VAL A 144 13.95 -12.96 -1.62
N ALA A 145 15.20 -12.54 -1.86
CA ALA A 145 16.17 -12.34 -0.79
C ALA A 145 15.77 -11.20 0.18
N TRP A 146 15.10 -10.16 -0.31
CA TRP A 146 14.55 -9.09 0.53
C TRP A 146 13.38 -9.58 1.40
N ILE A 147 12.49 -10.37 0.82
CA ILE A 147 11.36 -11.00 1.51
C ILE A 147 11.87 -11.92 2.63
N GLU A 148 12.83 -12.80 2.35
CA GLU A 148 13.42 -13.68 3.37
C GLU A 148 14.11 -12.91 4.51
N ALA A 149 14.80 -11.82 4.18
CA ALA A 149 15.45 -10.98 5.18
C ALA A 149 14.44 -10.26 6.08
N ALA A 150 13.29 -9.84 5.53
CA ALA A 150 12.21 -9.22 6.31
C ALA A 150 11.62 -10.22 7.33
N HIS A 151 11.41 -11.47 6.94
CA HIS A 151 10.93 -12.53 7.85
C HIS A 151 11.90 -12.79 9.02
N LYS A 152 13.21 -12.86 8.77
CA LYS A 152 14.20 -13.13 9.83
C LYS A 152 14.18 -12.08 10.94
N LYS A 153 14.02 -10.80 10.59
CA LYS A 153 13.93 -9.69 11.56
C LYS A 153 12.74 -9.81 12.53
N ILE A 154 11.72 -10.58 12.18
CA ILE A 154 10.52 -10.77 13.01
C ILE A 154 10.73 -11.90 14.01
N ILE A 155 11.35 -12.99 13.57
CA ILE A 155 11.66 -14.14 14.44
C ILE A 155 12.70 -13.74 15.50
N GLU A 156 13.59 -12.81 15.19
CA GLU A 156 14.66 -12.35 16.08
C GLU A 156 14.26 -11.16 16.99
N LYS A 157 13.04 -10.64 16.88
CA LYS A 157 12.55 -9.55 17.75
C LYS A 157 11.96 -10.18 19.03
N PRO A 158 12.59 -10.01 20.22
CA PRO A 158 12.12 -10.59 21.48
C PRO A 158 10.80 -9.98 21.96
#